data_AF-A0A957WRZ1-F1
#
_entry.id   AF-A0A957WRZ1-F1
#
_cell.length_a   1.000
_cell.length_b   1.000
_cell.length_c   1.000
_cell.angle_alpha   90.00
_cell.angle_beta   90.00
_cell.angle_gamma   90.00
#
_symmetry.space_group_name_H-M   'P 1'
#
loop_
_entity.id
_entity.type
_entity.pdbx_description
1 polymer ?
#
loop_
_entity_poly.entity_id
_entity_poly.type
_entity_poly.pdbx_seq_one_letter_code
_entity_poly.pdbx_strand_id
1 'polypeptide(L)' 'MLIYPDDRVLVAVMNNLDDWRRVQDEGWYRIPVKHTPEPAPHIDWLAFYQTKIFREDRWAIHFYARVLGHELLTR' A
#
# COMPACT_ATOMS: atom_id res chain seq x y z
N MET A 1 -17.35 3.90 -2.00
CA MET A 1 -16.64 3.01 -1.05
C MET A 1 -16.41 3.81 0.22
N LEU A 2 -16.80 3.30 1.39
CA LEU A 2 -16.71 4.05 2.65
C LEU A 2 -15.52 3.51 3.46
N ILE A 3 -14.71 4.43 4.01
CA ILE A 3 -13.71 4.12 5.03
C ILE A 3 -14.38 4.38 6.38
N TYR A 4 -14.32 3.42 7.29
CA TYR A 4 -14.88 3.54 8.64
C TYR A 4 -13.80 4.00 9.64
N PRO A 5 -14.18 4.64 10.76
CA PRO A 5 -13.20 5.10 11.77
C PRO A 5 -12.35 3.98 12.37
N ASP A 6 -12.85 2.76 12.38
CA ASP A 6 -12.20 1.55 12.89
C ASP A 6 -11.39 0.79 11.83
N ASP A 7 -11.47 1.19 10.56
CA ASP A 7 -10.69 0.58 9.48
C ASP A 7 -9.19 0.83 9.69
N ARG A 8 -8.40 -0.22 9.54
CA ARG A 8 -6.94 -0.16 9.64
C ARG A 8 -6.34 0.16 8.29
N VAL A 9 -5.73 1.34 8.21
CA VAL A 9 -5.05 1.82 7.01
C VAL A 9 -3.54 1.67 7.18
N LEU A 10 -2.91 0.87 6.31
CA LEU A 10 -1.45 0.83 6.22
C LEU A 10 -0.98 1.87 5.19
N VAL A 11 -0.09 2.76 5.62
CA VAL A 11 0.55 3.73 4.73
C VAL A 11 1.84 3.13 4.17
N ALA A 12 1.80 2.74 2.89
CA ALA A 12 2.96 2.27 2.15
C ALA A 12 3.75 3.45 1.58
N VAL A 13 5.05 3.53 1.88
CA VAL A 13 5.93 4.54 1.32
C VAL A 13 6.32 4.13 -0.11
N MET A 14 5.78 4.82 -1.10
CA MET A 14 6.04 4.54 -2.50
C MET A 14 7.29 5.29 -2.96
N ASN A 15 8.40 4.57 -3.07
CA ASN A 15 9.71 5.07 -3.49
C ASN A 15 10.24 4.40 -4.76
N ASN A 16 9.41 3.61 -5.44
CA ASN A 16 9.72 2.92 -6.68
C ASN A 16 8.57 3.03 -7.69
N LEU A 17 8.86 3.41 -8.94
CA LEU A 17 7.86 3.50 -10.00
C LEU A 17 7.38 2.13 -10.48
N ASP A 18 8.23 1.10 -10.44
CA ASP A 18 7.84 -0.24 -10.87
C ASP A 18 6.88 -0.87 -9.87
N ASP A 19 7.06 -0.62 -8.57
CA ASP A 19 6.07 -1.05 -7.57
C ASP A 19 4.72 -0.33 -7.76
N TRP A 20 4.76 0.95 -8.15
CA TRP A 20 3.54 1.68 -8.49
C TRP A 20 2.85 1.15 -9.75
N ARG A 21 3.62 0.74 -10.76
CA ARG A 21 3.07 0.05 -11.93
C ARG A 21 2.39 -1.25 -11.55
N ARG A 22 3.00 -2.08 -10.70
CA ARG A 22 2.37 -3.33 -10.20
C ARG A 22 1.05 -3.05 -9.47
N VAL A 23 1.00 -2.00 -8.65
CA VAL A 23 -0.25 -1.61 -7.97
C VAL A 23 -1.35 -1.29 -8.98
N GLN A 24 -1.03 -0.55 -10.05
CA GLN A 24 -2.01 -0.15 -11.06
C GLN A 24 -2.39 -1.27 -12.03
N ASP A 25 -1.40 -2.04 -12.48
CA ASP A 25 -1.55 -3.00 -13.58
C ASP A 25 -1.91 -4.40 -13.07
N GLU A 26 -1.39 -4.79 -11.90
CA GLU A 26 -1.52 -6.13 -11.34
C GLU A 26 -2.40 -6.18 -10.07
N GLY A 27 -2.66 -5.03 -9.44
CA GLY A 27 -3.58 -4.92 -8.30
C GLY A 27 -3.04 -5.44 -6.97
N TRP A 28 -1.73 -5.64 -6.84
CA TRP A 28 -1.10 -6.09 -5.61
C TRP A 28 0.14 -5.25 -5.24
N TYR A 29 0.50 -5.28 -3.95
CA TYR A 29 1.70 -4.62 -3.42
C TYR A 29 2.41 -5.55 -2.45
N ARG A 30 3.75 -5.65 -2.58
CA ARG A 30 4.56 -6.48 -1.69
C ARG A 30 4.97 -5.69 -0.45
N ILE A 31 4.72 -6.29 0.71
CA ILE A 31 5.20 -5.78 1.99
C ILE A 31 6.26 -6.75 2.54
N PRO A 32 7.50 -6.30 2.81
CA PRO A 32 8.50 -7.15 3.41
C PRO A 32 8.12 -7.54 4.84
N VAL A 33 8.08 -8.85 5.14
CA VAL A 33 7.69 -9.40 6.47
C VAL A 33 8.45 -8.73 7.62
N LYS A 34 9.76 -8.53 7.48
CA LYS A 34 10.61 -7.88 8.50
C LYS A 34 10.16 -6.46 8.90
N HIS A 35 9.51 -5.76 7.98
CA HIS A 35 9.05 -4.37 8.17
C HIS A 35 7.55 -4.28 8.37
N THR A 36 6.85 -5.42 8.41
CA THR A 36 5.41 -5.41 8.51
C THR A 36 5.01 -5.22 9.98
N PRO A 37 4.09 -4.30 10.30
CA PRO A 37 3.58 -4.18 11.66
C PRO A 37 2.86 -5.47 12.08
N GLU A 38 2.90 -5.84 13.36
CA GLU A 38 2.24 -7.05 13.90
C GLU A 38 0.79 -7.29 13.41
N PRO A 39 -0.08 -6.28 13.25
CA PRO A 39 -1.42 -6.47 12.67
C PRO A 39 -1.44 -6.68 11.15
N ALA A 40 -0.32 -7.05 10.51
CA ALA A 40 -0.16 -7.31 9.08
C ALA A 40 -1.34 -8.03 8.37
N PRO A 41 -1.90 -9.13 8.92
CA PRO A 41 -3.01 -9.83 8.25
C PRO A 41 -4.36 -9.10 8.38
N HIS A 42 -4.44 -8.03 9.18
CA HIS A 42 -5.66 -7.29 9.52
C HIS A 42 -5.57 -5.83 9.08
N ILE A 43 -5.25 -5.61 7.80
CA ILE A 43 -5.24 -4.30 7.17
C ILE A 43 -6.43 -4.26 6.22
N ASP A 44 -7.29 -3.25 6.37
CA ASP A 44 -8.48 -3.07 5.53
C ASP A 44 -8.14 -2.26 4.27
N TRP A 45 -7.17 -1.34 4.37
CA TRP A 45 -6.80 -0.44 3.30
C TRP A 45 -5.29 -0.22 3.20
N LEU A 46 -4.82 -0.08 1.96
CA LEU A 46 -3.50 0.44 1.64
C LEU A 46 -3.62 1.86 1.14
N ALA A 47 -2.85 2.77 1.74
CA ALA A 47 -2.66 4.13 1.28
C ALA A 47 -1.23 4.30 0.77
N PHE A 48 -1.06 4.94 -0.38
CA PHE A 48 0.25 5.06 -1.03
C PHE A 48 0.79 6.47 -0.86
N TYR A 49 1.74 6.64 0.06
CA TYR A 49 2.45 7.91 0.23
C TYR A 49 3.51 8.06 -0.85
N GLN A 50 3.29 9.01 -1.76
CA GLN A 50 4.14 9.23 -2.91
C GLN A 50 5.36 10.07 -2.52
N THR A 51 6.55 9.52 -2.74
CA THR A 51 7.81 10.24 -2.44
C THR A 51 8.24 11.16 -3.58
N LYS A 52 9.43 11.77 -3.44
CA LYS A 52 9.99 12.74 -4.40
C LYS A 52 10.01 12.29 -5.87
N ILE A 53 10.03 10.97 -6.14
CA ILE A 53 10.07 10.43 -7.51
C ILE A 53 8.77 10.70 -8.29
N PHE A 54 7.67 10.98 -7.60
CA PHE A 54 6.34 11.24 -8.17
C PHE A 54 6.10 12.69 -8.58
N ARG A 55 7.14 13.55 -8.51
CA ARG A 55 7.12 14.93 -9.03
C ARG A 55 5.93 15.75 -8.52
N GLU A 56 4.90 15.95 -9.33
CA GLU A 56 3.75 16.81 -9.00
C GLU A 56 2.89 16.19 -7.89
N ASP A 57 2.81 14.85 -7.86
CA ASP A 57 2.04 14.11 -6.86
C ASP A 57 2.87 13.76 -5.60
N ARG A 58 4.04 14.38 -5.42
CA ARG A 58 4.93 14.06 -4.30
C ARG A 58 4.39 14.56 -2.96
N TRP A 59 4.79 13.87 -1.90
CA TRP A 59 4.59 14.21 -0.49
C TRP A 59 3.15 14.21 -0.01
N ALA A 60 2.32 13.37 -0.64
CA ALA A 60 0.95 13.16 -0.23
C ALA A 60 0.49 11.74 -0.55
N ILE A 61 -0.67 11.40 0.01
CA ILE A 61 -1.42 10.21 -0.34
C ILE A 61 -2.52 10.66 -1.29
N HIS A 62 -2.37 10.33 -2.57
CA HIS A 62 -3.38 10.59 -3.59
C HIS A 62 -4.25 9.36 -3.88
N PHE A 63 -3.73 8.18 -3.55
CA PHE A 63 -4.33 6.91 -3.91
C PHE A 63 -4.40 5.98 -2.71
N TYR A 64 -5.52 5.26 -2.63
CA TYR A 64 -5.75 4.22 -1.66
C TYR A 64 -6.56 3.09 -2.30
N ALA A 65 -6.38 1.88 -1.80
CA ALA A 65 -7.05 0.68 -2.29
C ALA A 65 -7.46 -0.21 -1.11
N ARG A 66 -8.63 -0.84 -1.21
CA ARG A 66 -9.06 -1.82 -0.22
C ARG A 66 -8.27 -3.10 -0.39
N VAL A 67 -7.88 -3.69 0.72
CA VAL A 67 -7.24 -4.99 0.75
C VAL A 67 -8.34 -6.05 0.62
N LEU A 68 -8.23 -6.91 -0.39
CA LEU A 68 -9.17 -8.01 -0.62
C LEU A 68 -8.65 -9.35 -0.06
N GLY A 69 -7.35 -9.43 0.21
CA GLY A 69 -6.68 -10.60 0.73
C GLY A 69 -5.18 -10.37 0.81
N HIS A 70 -4.45 -11.34 1.35
CA HIS A 70 -3.00 -11.37 1.36
C HIS A 70 -2.51 -12.79 1.13
N GLU A 71 -1.34 -12.92 0.51
CA GLU A 71 -0.68 -14.20 0.27
C GLU A 71 0.74 -14.15 0.83
N LEU A 72 1.16 -15.25 1.46
CA LEU A 72 2.54 -15.41 1.90
C LEU A 72 3.34 -16.05 0.76
N LEU A 73 4.29 -15.30 0.23
CA LEU A 73 5.20 -15.79 -0.80
C LEU A 73 6.56 -16.12 -0.18
N THR A 74 7.02 -17.35 -0.39
CA THR A 74 8.40 -17.76 -0.13
C THR A 74 9.25 -17.40 -1.33
N ARG A 75 10.42 -16.80 -1.11
CA ARG A 75 11.40 -16.55 -2.17
C ARG A 75 12.25 -17.79 -2.43
#